data_AF-A0A7J2IXP3-F1
#
_entry.id   AF-A0A7J2IXP3-F1
#
_cell.length_a   1.000
_cell.length_b   1.000
_cell.length_c   1.000
_cell.angle_alpha   90.00
_cell.angle_beta   90.00
_cell.angle_gamma   90.00
#
_symmetry.space_group_name_H-M   'P 1'
#
loop_
_entity.id
_entity.type
_entity.pdbx_description
1 polymer ?
#
loop_
_entity_poly.entity_id
_entity_poly.type
_entity_poly.pdbx_seq_one_letter_code
_entity_poly.pdbx_strand_id
1 'polypeptide(L)'
;MAKTKVELELPGDLALLIERDPLVRRAAERLLEKELVAKLRTLAVADMLLSRSELTEEDIERLDMKIKRGVVERLSERKPW
;
A
#
# COMPACT_ATOMS: atom_id res chain seq x y z
N MET A 1 -10.95 -23.59 1.82
CA MET A 1 -10.17 -22.36 2.06
C MET A 1 -10.31 -21.99 3.53
N ALA A 2 -9.19 -21.81 4.24
CA ALA A 2 -9.23 -21.27 5.60
C ALA A 2 -9.75 -19.82 5.55
N LYS A 3 -10.67 -19.47 6.45
CA LYS A 3 -11.15 -18.09 6.61
C LYS A 3 -10.43 -17.47 7.79
N THR A 4 -9.71 -16.38 7.54
CA THR A 4 -9.10 -15.54 8.58
C THR A 4 -9.91 -14.26 8.70
N LYS A 5 -10.16 -13.82 9.94
CA LYS A 5 -10.78 -12.51 10.22
C LYS A 5 -9.69 -11.46 10.41
N VAL A 6 -9.93 -10.28 9.90
CA VAL A 6 -9.10 -9.09 10.10
C VAL A 6 -9.99 -8.02 10.71
N GLU A 7 -9.53 -7.43 11.81
CA GLU A 7 -10.20 -6.29 12.46
C GLU A 7 -9.52 -5.00 12.00
N LEU A 8 -10.33 -3.98 11.72
CA LEU A 8 -9.88 -2.69 11.19
C LEU A 8 -10.50 -1.59 12.04
N GLU A 9 -9.65 -0.70 12.54
CA GLU A 9 -10.09 0.53 13.18
C GLU A 9 -10.33 1.59 12.11
N LEU A 10 -11.49 2.25 12.17
CA LEU A 10 -11.88 3.29 11.25
C LEU A 10 -12.09 4.60 12.01
N PRO A 11 -11.90 5.75 11.35
CA PRO A 11 -12.40 7.03 11.83
C PRO A 11 -13.88 6.94 12.25
N GLY A 12 -14.23 7.57 13.37
CA GLY A 12 -15.54 7.39 14.00
C GLY A 12 -16.73 7.80 13.14
N ASP A 13 -16.55 8.80 12.27
CA ASP A 13 -17.52 9.24 11.28
C ASP A 13 -17.80 8.17 10.21
N LEU A 14 -16.76 7.48 9.72
CA LEU A 14 -16.89 6.38 8.78
C LEU A 14 -17.51 5.14 9.44
N ALA A 15 -17.13 4.85 10.68
CA ALA A 15 -17.73 3.76 11.46
C ALA A 15 -19.24 3.98 11.63
N LEU A 16 -19.65 5.20 12.01
CA LEU A 16 -21.06 5.59 12.14
C LEU A 16 -21.84 5.41 10.82
N LEU A 17 -21.24 5.76 9.68
CA LEU A 17 -21.86 5.56 8.37
C LEU A 17 -22.07 4.08 8.04
N ILE A 18 -21.08 3.24 8.32
CA ILE A 18 -21.13 1.77 8.10
C ILE A 18 -22.11 1.07 9.06
N GLU A 19 -22.26 1.60 10.27
CA GLU A 19 -23.22 1.08 11.25
C GLU A 19 -24.66 1.39 10.87
N ARG A 20 -24.92 2.60 10.39
CA ARG A 20 -26.27 3.11 10.12
C ARG A 20 -26.88 2.59 8.83
N ASP A 21 -26.07 2.33 7.80
CA ASP A 21 -26.55 1.94 6.48
C ASP A 21 -25.98 0.58 6.02
N PRO A 22 -26.81 -0.48 5.94
CA PRO A 22 -26.40 -1.79 5.45
C PRO A 22 -25.87 -1.80 4.00
N LEU A 23 -26.30 -0.87 3.14
CA LEU A 23 -25.79 -0.75 1.77
C LEU A 23 -24.38 -0.17 1.79
N VAL A 24 -24.14 0.86 2.61
CA VAL A 24 -22.81 1.45 2.81
C VAL A 24 -21.84 0.40 3.36
N ARG A 25 -22.27 -0.39 4.35
CA ARG A 25 -21.46 -1.52 4.87
C ARG A 25 -21.03 -2.48 3.76
N ARG A 26 -21.98 -2.96 2.96
CA ARG A 26 -21.66 -3.91 1.86
C ARG A 26 -20.80 -3.30 0.76
N ALA A 27 -20.90 -1.99 0.55
CA ALA A 27 -20.05 -1.28 -0.40
C ALA A 27 -18.63 -1.17 0.14
N ALA A 28 -18.48 -0.79 1.42
CA ALA A 28 -17.19 -0.71 2.11
C ALA A 28 -16.50 -2.08 2.17
N GLU A 29 -17.21 -3.14 2.56
CA GLU A 29 -16.69 -4.51 2.61
C GLU A 29 -16.15 -4.97 1.24
N ARG A 30 -16.90 -4.72 0.15
CA ARG A 30 -16.45 -5.10 -1.21
C ARG A 30 -15.25 -4.29 -1.69
N LEU A 31 -15.20 -3.01 -1.35
CA LEU A 31 -14.08 -2.16 -1.69
C LEU A 31 -12.80 -2.60 -0.95
N LEU A 32 -12.93 -2.82 0.36
CA LEU A 32 -11.86 -3.34 1.22
C LEU A 32 -11.37 -4.71 0.76
N GLU A 33 -12.27 -5.64 0.46
CA GLU A 33 -11.90 -6.98 -0.03
C GLU A 33 -11.06 -6.86 -1.30
N LYS A 34 -11.51 -6.07 -2.28
CA LYS A 34 -10.80 -5.90 -3.55
C LYS A 34 -9.42 -5.28 -3.37
N GLU A 35 -9.33 -4.18 -2.60
CA GLU A 35 -8.05 -3.50 -2.37
C GLU A 35 -7.08 -4.33 -1.52
N LEU A 36 -7.58 -4.94 -0.44
CA LEU A 36 -6.75 -5.74 0.45
C LEU A 36 -6.19 -6.96 -0.27
N VAL A 37 -7.02 -7.70 -1.02
CA VAL A 37 -6.56 -8.84 -1.82
C VAL A 37 -5.52 -8.42 -2.85
N ALA A 38 -5.73 -7.29 -3.53
CA ALA A 38 -4.77 -6.78 -4.51
C ALA A 38 -3.42 -6.45 -3.86
N LYS A 39 -3.43 -5.70 -2.74
CA LYS A 39 -2.21 -5.32 -2.02
C LYS A 39 -1.48 -6.53 -1.45
N LEU A 40 -2.21 -7.47 -0.83
CA LEU A 40 -1.62 -8.70 -0.28
C LEU A 40 -1.00 -9.57 -1.38
N ARG A 41 -1.62 -9.68 -2.56
CA ARG A 41 -1.01 -10.38 -3.70
C ARG A 41 0.27 -9.71 -4.15
N THR A 42 0.29 -8.38 -4.27
CA THR A 42 1.51 -7.65 -4.63
C THR A 42 2.63 -7.90 -3.62
N LEU A 43 2.33 -7.85 -2.33
CA LEU A 43 3.29 -8.14 -1.27
C LEU A 43 3.78 -9.59 -1.33
N ALA A 44 2.89 -10.57 -1.53
CA ALA A 44 3.27 -11.97 -1.64
C ALA A 44 4.16 -12.24 -2.86
N VAL A 45 3.89 -11.59 -3.99
CA VAL A 45 4.73 -11.69 -5.19
C VAL A 45 6.08 -11.04 -4.95
N ALA A 46 6.11 -9.86 -4.34
CA ALA A 46 7.37 -9.18 -3.99
C ALA A 46 8.20 -10.05 -3.03
N ASP A 47 7.59 -10.59 -1.98
CA ASP A 47 8.25 -11.49 -1.03
C ASP A 47 8.79 -12.74 -1.71
N MET A 48 8.02 -13.37 -2.61
CA MET A 48 8.50 -14.53 -3.36
C MET A 48 9.71 -14.17 -4.26
N LEU A 49 9.65 -13.05 -4.98
CA LEU A 49 10.74 -12.59 -5.84
C LEU A 49 11.99 -12.21 -5.03
N LEU A 50 11.80 -11.67 -3.83
CA LEU A 50 12.86 -11.22 -2.94
C LEU A 50 13.28 -12.29 -1.91
N SER A 51 12.65 -13.47 -1.89
CA SER A 51 12.92 -14.53 -0.92
C SER A 51 14.36 -15.07 -0.93
N ARG A 52 15.08 -14.85 -2.04
CA ARG A 52 16.50 -15.19 -2.23
C ARG A 52 17.38 -13.95 -2.39
N SER A 53 16.82 -12.77 -2.15
CA SER A 53 17.53 -11.52 -2.23
C SER A 53 18.50 -11.42 -1.05
N GLU A 54 19.76 -11.14 -1.34
CA GLU A 54 20.76 -10.76 -0.33
C GLU A 54 20.70 -9.26 -0.02
N LEU A 55 19.75 -8.52 -0.62
CA LEU A 55 19.58 -7.09 -0.39
C LEU A 55 19.14 -6.84 1.05
N THR A 56 19.91 -6.00 1.71
CA THR A 56 19.65 -5.53 3.07
C THR A 56 18.78 -4.28 3.04
N GLU A 57 18.30 -3.87 4.22
CA GLU A 57 17.57 -2.61 4.39
C GLU A 57 18.44 -1.40 3.98
N GLU A 58 19.75 -1.44 4.26
CA GLU A 58 20.71 -0.40 3.84
C GLU A 58 20.82 -0.30 2.31
N ASP A 59 20.75 -1.42 1.58
CA ASP A 59 20.77 -1.42 0.11
C ASP A 59 19.53 -0.73 -0.46
N ILE A 60 18.37 -0.96 0.16
CA ILE A 60 17.10 -0.35 -0.22
C ILE A 60 17.15 1.16 0.05
N GLU A 61 17.61 1.59 1.21
CA GLU A 61 17.75 3.02 1.55
C GLU A 61 18.72 3.73 0.60
N ARG A 62 19.84 3.10 0.27
CA ARG A 62 20.83 3.66 -0.66
C ARG A 62 20.25 3.81 -2.07
N LEU A 63 19.43 2.87 -2.50
CA LEU A 63 18.72 2.94 -3.78
C LEU A 63 17.69 4.08 -3.78
N ASP A 64 16.87 4.18 -2.74
CA ASP A 64 15.87 5.25 -2.60
C ASP A 64 16.52 6.64 -2.62
N MET A 65 17.62 6.82 -1.89
CA MET A 65 18.37 8.07 -1.87
C MET A 65 18.91 8.44 -3.27
N LYS A 66 19.41 7.46 -4.03
CA LYS A 66 19.82 7.65 -5.42
C LYS A 66 18.66 8.08 -6.32
N ILE A 67 17.50 7.43 -6.19
CA ILE A 67 16.30 7.76 -6.97
C ILE A 67 15.85 9.19 -6.65
N LYS A 68 15.70 9.53 -5.36
CA LYS A 68 15.29 10.87 -4.90
C LYS A 68 16.24 11.95 -5.40
N ARG A 69 17.55 11.72 -5.30
CA ARG A 69 18.57 12.64 -5.83
C ARG A 69 18.40 12.85 -7.34
N GLY A 70 18.27 11.77 -8.11
CA GLY A 70 18.06 11.87 -9.55
C GLY A 70 16.74 12.58 -9.93
N VAL A 71 15.68 12.46 -9.11
CA VAL A 71 14.43 13.23 -9.31
C VAL A 71 14.68 14.72 -9.09
N VAL A 72 15.38 15.09 -8.01
CA VAL A 72 15.71 16.49 -7.71
C VAL A 72 16.55 17.11 -8.81
N GLU A 73 17.59 16.42 -9.29
CA GLU A 73 18.46 16.89 -10.38
C GLU A 73 17.64 17.18 -11.65
N ARG A 74 16.79 16.25 -12.08
CA ARG A 74 15.92 16.43 -13.27
C ARG A 74 14.91 17.57 -13.11
N LEU A 75 14.41 17.81 -11.90
CA LEU A 75 13.50 18.93 -11.62
C LEU A 75 14.25 20.27 -11.60
N SER A 76 15.51 20.26 -11.17
CA SER A 76 16.37 21.45 -11.10
C SER A 76 16.80 21.90 -12.50
N GLU A 77 17.13 20.95 -13.38
CA GLU A 77 17.46 21.20 -14.79
C GLU A 77 16.25 21.68 -15.62
N ARG A 78 15.03 21.49 -15.12
CA ARG A 78 13.78 21.91 -15.77
C ARG A 78 13.30 23.29 -15.37
N LYS A 79 14.04 24.07 -14.56
CA LYS A 79 13.67 25.46 -14.28
C LYS A 79 13.72 26.28 -15.59
N PRO A 80 12.60 26.84 -16.07
CA PRO A 80 12.67 27.92 -17.04
C PRO A 80 13.21 29.15 -16.29
N TRP A 81 14.13 29.84 -16.93
CA TRP A 81 14.68 31.14 -16.54
C TRP A 81 13.58 32.11 -16.12
#